data_AF-A0A6C0C8B9-F1
#
_entry.id   AF-A0A6C0C8B9-F1
#
_cell.length_a   1.000
_cell.length_b   1.000
_cell.length_c   1.000
_cell.angle_alpha   90.00
_cell.angle_beta   90.00
_cell.angle_gamma   90.00
#
_symmetry.space_group_name_H-M   'P 1'
#
loop_
_entity.id
_entity.type
_entity.pdbx_description
1 polymer ?
#
loop_
_entity_poly.entity_id
_entity_poly.type
_entity_poly.pdbx_seq_one_letter_code
_entity_poly.pdbx_strand_id
1 'polypeptide(L)' 'MFQIDIFYIFVGLCVGFFIVYVTSPPPKIVIKYPTLENIKDTTYIDEKGQCYKYYSKEIKCNLSDSS' A
#
# COMPACT_ATOMS: atom_id res chain seq x y z
N MET A 1 11.71 26.39 -38.65
CA MET A 1 11.56 26.56 -37.19
C MET A 1 10.23 25.93 -36.82
N PHE A 2 10.25 24.75 -36.18
CA PHE A 2 9.02 24.03 -35.83
C PHE A 2 8.25 24.84 -34.78
N GLN A 3 7.09 25.38 -35.15
CA GLN A 3 6.14 25.95 -34.20
C GLN A 3 5.22 24.82 -33.77
N ILE A 4 5.52 24.24 -32.61
CA ILE A 4 4.68 23.21 -32.02
C ILE A 4 3.59 23.95 -31.24
N ASP A 5 2.35 23.85 -31.70
CA ASP A 5 1.23 24.36 -30.94
C ASP A 5 1.09 23.59 -29.64
N ILE A 6 0.99 24.33 -28.55
CA ILE A 6 0.83 23.78 -27.19
C ILE A 6 -0.39 22.86 -27.07
N PHE A 7 -1.37 23.03 -27.96
CA PHE A 7 -2.53 22.18 -28.12
C PHE A 7 -2.15 20.70 -28.37
N TYR A 8 -1.21 20.43 -29.30
CA TYR A 8 -0.82 19.06 -29.61
C TYR A 8 -0.05 18.40 -28.46
N ILE A 9 0.72 19.18 -27.70
CA ILE A 9 1.40 18.70 -26.49
C ILE A 9 0.37 18.28 -25.44
N PHE A 10 -0.66 19.10 -25.24
CA PHE A 10 -1.71 18.83 -24.25
C PHE A 10 -2.54 17.60 -24.64
N VAL A 11 -2.89 17.46 -25.93
CA VAL A 11 -3.59 16.27 -26.44
C VAL A 11 -2.74 15.02 -26.23
N GLY A 12 -1.44 15.05 -26.55
CA GLY A 12 -0.53 13.93 -26.32
C GLY A 12 -0.43 13.55 -24.83
N LEU A 13 -0.36 14.54 -23.94
CA LEU A 13 -0.32 14.33 -22.49
C LEU A 13 -1.62 13.68 -21.98
N CYS A 14 -2.78 14.14 -22.43
CA CYS A 14 -4.07 13.56 -22.05
C CYS A 14 -4.21 12.11 -22.53
N VAL A 15 -3.82 11.82 -23.77
CA VAL A 15 -3.82 10.46 -24.31
C VAL A 15 -2.86 9.56 -23.53
N GLY A 16 -1.67 10.07 -23.18
CA GLY A 16 -0.70 9.35 -22.34
C GLY A 16 -1.27 8.98 -20.97
N PHE A 17 -1.86 9.94 -20.26
CA PHE A 17 -2.50 9.67 -18.97
C PHE A 17 -3.67 8.71 -19.10
N PHE A 18 -4.47 8.81 -20.16
CA PHE A 18 -5.57 7.89 -20.41
C PHE A 18 -5.09 6.45 -20.58
N ILE A 19 -4.03 6.23 -21.36
CA ILE A 19 -3.45 4.89 -21.55
C ILE A 19 -2.95 4.33 -20.21
N VAL A 20 -2.19 5.12 -19.44
CA VAL A 20 -1.71 4.69 -18.11
C VAL A 20 -2.87 4.35 -17.19
N TYR A 21 -3.93 5.16 -17.19
CA TYR A 21 -5.09 4.94 -16.34
C TYR A 21 -5.79 3.61 -16.66
N VAL A 22 -6.00 3.29 -17.94
CA VAL A 22 -6.69 2.06 -18.36
C VAL A 22 -5.82 0.82 -18.19
N THR A 23 -4.49 0.95 -18.31
CA THR A 23 -3.55 -0.17 -18.20
C THR A 23 -3.08 -0.44 -16.77
N SER A 24 -3.26 0.50 -15.85
CA SER A 24 -2.85 0.33 -14.45
C SER A 24 -3.70 -0.74 -13.76
N PRO A 25 -3.08 -1.78 -13.17
CA PRO A 25 -3.83 -2.80 -12.44
C PRO A 25 -4.46 -2.21 -11.17
N PRO A 26 -5.62 -2.72 -10.74
CA PRO A 26 -6.23 -2.31 -9.49
C PRO A 26 -5.31 -2.65 -8.30
N PRO A 27 -5.32 -1.84 -7.23
CA PRO A 27 -4.54 -2.12 -6.03
C PRO A 27 -4.95 -3.47 -5.44
N LYS A 28 -3.97 -4.33 -5.17
CA LYS A 28 -4.20 -5.65 -4.58
C LYS A 28 -4.30 -5.51 -3.06
N ILE A 29 -5.48 -5.78 -2.50
CA ILE A 29 -5.68 -5.90 -1.06
C ILE A 29 -5.17 -7.29 -0.65
N VAL A 30 -4.04 -7.36 0.06
CA VAL A 30 -3.48 -8.62 0.56
C VAL A 30 -3.79 -8.73 2.05
N ILE A 31 -4.62 -9.70 2.42
CA ILE A 31 -4.89 -10.03 3.83
C ILE A 31 -3.69 -10.80 4.36
N LYS A 32 -2.79 -10.09 5.04
CA LYS A 32 -1.65 -10.69 5.76
C LYS A 32 -1.97 -10.73 7.24
N TYR A 33 -1.59 -11.82 7.91
CA TYR A 33 -1.64 -11.90 9.36
C TYR A 33 -0.34 -11.36 9.96
N PRO A 34 -0.39 -10.69 11.13
CA PRO A 34 0.81 -10.26 11.83
C PRO A 34 1.63 -11.46 12.28
N THR A 35 2.87 -11.56 11.81
CA THR A 35 3.88 -12.50 12.31
C THR A 35 5.00 -11.73 13.02
N LEU A 36 5.69 -12.36 13.97
CA LEU A 36 6.78 -11.74 14.75
C LEU A 36 7.83 -11.03 13.86
N GLU A 37 8.07 -11.55 12.66
CA GLU A 37 8.99 -10.98 11.67
C GLU A 37 8.40 -9.80 10.90
N ASN A 38 7.09 -9.80 10.61
CA ASN A 38 6.44 -8.84 9.73
C ASN A 38 5.75 -7.67 10.46
N ILE A 39 5.54 -7.79 11.77
CA ILE A 39 4.88 -6.78 12.62
C ILE A 39 5.59 -5.41 12.59
N LYS A 40 6.91 -5.38 12.36
CA LYS A 40 7.68 -4.12 12.36
C LYS A 40 7.46 -3.25 11.13
N ASP A 41 7.11 -3.83 9.97
CA ASP A 41 7.09 -3.10 8.69
C ASP A 41 5.70 -3.03 8.03
N THR A 42 4.70 -3.69 8.60
CA THR A 42 3.36 -3.74 8.03
C THR A 42 2.35 -2.92 8.84
N THR A 43 1.64 -2.03 8.16
CA THR A 43 0.49 -1.29 8.71
C THR A 43 -0.79 -1.98 8.28
N TYR A 44 -1.70 -2.17 9.23
CA TYR A 44 -2.98 -2.83 9.03
C TYR A 44 -4.11 -1.79 9.01
N ILE A 45 -5.16 -2.08 8.25
CA ILE A 45 -6.34 -1.22 8.11
C ILE A 45 -7.55 -2.07 8.56
N ASP A 46 -8.40 -1.54 9.44
CA ASP A 46 -9.64 -2.22 9.85
C ASP A 46 -10.78 -1.95 8.86
N GLU A 47 -11.93 -2.59 9.11
CA GLU A 47 -13.15 -2.39 8.32
C GLU A 47 -13.69 -0.94 8.39
N LYS A 48 -13.23 -0.14 9.36
CA LYS A 48 -13.59 1.28 9.53
C LYS A 48 -12.57 2.23 8.90
N GLY A 49 -11.54 1.72 8.22
CA GLY A 49 -10.49 2.51 7.58
C GLY A 49 -9.46 3.09 8.55
N GLN A 50 -9.42 2.66 9.81
CA GLN A 50 -8.42 3.10 10.78
C GLN A 50 -7.12 2.32 10.58
N CYS A 51 -6.02 3.05 10.44
CA CYS A 51 -4.68 2.49 10.33
C CYS A 51 -4.09 2.21 11.71
N TYR A 52 -3.60 1.00 11.94
CA TYR A 52 -2.93 0.60 13.20
C TYR A 52 -1.72 -0.29 12.92
N LYS A 53 -0.83 -0.35 13.91
CA LYS A 53 0.42 -1.12 13.86
C LYS A 53 0.56 -1.94 15.13
N TYR A 54 0.89 -3.22 14.96
CA TYR A 54 1.17 -4.10 16.09
C TYR A 54 2.63 -3.96 16.52
N TYR A 55 2.92 -4.29 17.78
CA TYR A 55 4.28 -4.40 18.29
C TYR A 55 4.38 -5.68 19.12
N SER A 56 5.40 -6.49 18.87
CA SER A 56 5.68 -7.67 19.68
C SER A 56 6.36 -7.24 20.98
N LYS A 57 5.83 -7.69 22.11
CA LYS A 57 6.48 -7.54 23.41
C LYS A 57 7.00 -8.90 23.86
N GLU A 58 8.31 -9.03 23.99
CA GLU A 58 8.90 -10.21 24.59
C GLU A 58 8.57 -10.23 26.10
N ILE A 59 8.01 -11.34 26.55
CA ILE A 59 7.78 -11.62 27.97
C ILE A 59 8.65 -12.80 28.37
N LYS A 60 9.16 -12.80 29.60
CA LYS A 60 9.79 -13.99 30.16
C LYS A 60 8.69 -15.00 30.42
N CYS A 61 8.73 -16.14 29.75
CA CYS A 61 7.88 -17.27 30.08
C CYS A 61 8.29 -17.77 31.47
N ASN A 62 7.53 -17.40 32.49
CA ASN A 62 7.67 -18.01 33.80
C ASN A 62 7.00 -19.38 33.72
N LEU A 63 7.77 -20.44 33.92
CA LEU A 63 7.32 -21.84 33.95
C LEU A 63 6.30 -22.14 35.09
N SER A 64 5.81 -21.12 35.79
CA SER A 64 4.87 -21.23 36.92
C SER A 64 3.42 -20.92 36.59
N ASP A 65 3.11 -20.38 35.41
CA ASP A 65 1.73 -19.98 35.03
C ASP A 65 1.14 -20.90 33.93
N SER A 66 1.38 -22.20 34.07
CA SER A 66 0.65 -23.26 33.35
C SER A 66 0.01 -24.17 34.40
N SER A 67 -1.18 -23.78 34.87
CA SER A 67 -2.06 -24.61 35.69
C SER A 67 -3.45 -24.66 35.09
#